data_AF-A0A950GCY0-F1
#
_entry.id   AF-A0A950GCY0-F1
#
_cell.length_a   1.000
_cell.length_b   1.000
_cell.length_c   1.000
_cell.angle_alpha   90.00
_cell.angle_beta   90.00
_cell.angle_gamma   90.00
#
_symmetry.space_group_name_H-M   'P 1'
#
loop_
_entity.id
_entity.type
_entity.pdbx_description
1 polymer ?
#
loop_
_entity_poly.entity_id
_entity_poly.type
_entity_poly.pdbx_seq_one_letter_code
_entity_poly.pdbx_strand_id
1 'polypeptide(L)'
;FYSALTRPNVSLVTDRISRVEPEGVRTTDGALHAVDAIVFATGFETLSFLGSVQVEGRGGTSLRDVWCNGPEAYLGINIAGFPNLFMLYGQTPILATTPSLPCSNASSVMCFRRWRPPGGTRRMQLMCVPK
;
A
#
# COMPACT_ATOMS: atom_id res chain seq x y z
N PHE A 1 -15.46 19.30 10.32
CA PHE A 1 -14.99 18.39 11.38
C PHE A 1 -15.10 19.04 12.76
N TYR A 2 -14.29 20.06 13.08
CA TYR A 2 -14.26 20.66 14.43
C TYR A 2 -15.62 21.16 14.96
N SER A 3 -16.45 21.80 14.13
CA SER A 3 -17.79 22.23 14.52
C SER A 3 -18.77 21.10 14.85
N ALA A 4 -18.47 19.86 14.45
CA ALA A 4 -19.29 18.71 14.84
C ALA A 4 -19.04 18.32 16.31
N LEU A 5 -17.84 18.54 16.83
CA LEU A 5 -17.46 18.22 18.22
C LEU A 5 -18.14 19.14 19.25
N THR A 6 -18.69 20.28 18.83
CA THR A 6 -19.37 21.24 19.73
C THR A 6 -20.87 20.97 19.86
N ARG A 7 -21.41 19.95 19.17
CA ARG A 7 -22.84 19.64 19.23
C ARG A 7 -23.17 18.91 20.54
N PRO A 8 -24.35 19.16 21.14
CA PRO A 8 -24.71 18.56 22.43
C PRO A 8 -24.84 17.03 22.39
N ASN A 9 -25.02 16.45 21.20
CA ASN A 9 -25.16 15.00 20.99
C ASN A 9 -23.86 14.32 20.55
N VAL A 10 -22.71 14.99 20.70
CA VAL A 10 -21.40 14.44 20.34
C VAL A 10 -20.50 14.46 21.56
N SER A 11 -19.87 13.33 21.83
CA SER A 11 -18.87 13.17 22.88
C SER A 11 -17.53 12.76 22.25
N LEU A 12 -16.46 13.43 22.67
CA LEU A 12 -15.09 13.06 22.33
C LEU A 12 -14.51 12.27 23.50
N VAL A 13 -14.21 11.00 23.25
CA VAL A 13 -13.57 10.11 24.23
C VAL A 13 -12.14 9.86 23.78
N THR A 14 -11.18 10.25 24.61
CA THR A 14 -9.73 10.10 24.31
C THR A 14 -9.09 8.94 25.06
N ASP A 15 -9.81 8.31 25.98
CA ASP A 15 -9.35 7.16 26.74
C ASP A 15 -9.12 5.93 25.86
N ARG A 16 -8.22 5.04 26.29
CA ARG A 16 -7.96 3.80 25.57
C ARG A 16 -9.15 2.86 25.66
N ILE A 17 -9.43 2.17 24.56
CA ILE A 17 -10.43 1.11 24.54
C ILE A 17 -9.86 -0.13 25.24
N SER A 18 -10.58 -0.66 26.23
CA SER A 18 -10.25 -1.91 26.90
C SER A 18 -10.80 -3.11 26.13
N ARG A 19 -12.08 -3.07 25.75
CA ARG A 19 -12.76 -4.12 24.96
C ARG A 19 -14.08 -3.63 24.39
N VAL A 20 -14.61 -4.37 23.42
CA VAL A 20 -15.99 -4.22 22.92
C VAL A 20 -16.88 -5.23 23.65
N GLU A 21 -18.05 -4.78 24.07
CA GLU A 21 -19.10 -5.55 24.74
C GLU A 21 -20.38 -5.54 23.89
N PRO A 22 -21.34 -6.47 24.11
CA PRO A 22 -22.61 -6.48 23.39
C PRO A 22 -23.36 -5.14 23.44
N GLU A 23 -23.22 -4.40 24.54
CA GLU A 23 -23.90 -3.13 24.78
C GLU A 23 -23.13 -1.92 24.22
N GLY A 24 -21.85 -2.06 23.89
CA GLY A 24 -21.02 -0.94 23.40
C GLY A 24 -19.52 -1.10 23.64
N VAL A 25 -18.83 0.02 23.92
CA VAL A 25 -17.36 0.04 24.04
C VAL A 25 -16.94 0.40 25.46
N ARG A 26 -16.10 -0.43 26.07
CA ARG A 26 -15.53 -0.16 27.39
C ARG A 26 -14.15 0.44 27.29
N THR A 27 -13.94 1.55 27.98
CA THR A 27 -12.64 2.24 28.10
C THR A 27 -11.86 1.78 29.32
N THR A 28 -10.57 2.11 29.38
CA THR A 28 -9.66 1.66 30.45
C THR A 28 -9.93 2.30 31.81
N ASP A 29 -10.64 3.42 31.85
CA ASP A 29 -11.16 4.06 33.06
C ASP A 29 -12.37 3.31 33.67
N GLY A 30 -12.87 2.29 32.97
CA GLY A 30 -14.00 1.46 33.40
C GLY A 30 -15.35 1.92 32.85
N ALA A 31 -15.43 3.08 32.19
CA ALA A 31 -16.66 3.58 31.61
C ALA A 31 -17.15 2.71 30.44
N LEU A 32 -18.47 2.50 30.37
CA LEU A 32 -19.12 1.82 29.25
C LEU A 32 -19.87 2.85 28.40
N HIS A 33 -19.44 3.00 27.16
CA HIS A 33 -20.11 3.83 26.16
C HIS A 33 -21.09 2.96 25.39
N ALA A 34 -22.35 2.96 25.83
CA ALA A 34 -23.42 2.20 25.20
C ALA A 34 -23.75 2.78 23.82
N VAL A 35 -23.73 1.93 22.79
CA VAL A 35 -23.98 2.32 21.39
C VAL A 35 -24.65 1.18 20.62
N ASP A 36 -25.52 1.53 19.69
CA ASP A 36 -26.20 0.54 18.84
C ASP A 36 -25.36 0.13 17.62
N ALA A 37 -24.37 0.95 17.22
CA ALA A 37 -23.53 0.72 16.06
C ALA A 37 -22.10 1.23 16.26
N ILE A 38 -21.13 0.49 15.72
CA ILE A 38 -19.70 0.84 15.78
C ILE A 38 -19.17 0.98 14.35
N VAL A 39 -18.52 2.10 14.05
CA VAL A 39 -17.90 2.38 12.74
C VAL A 39 -16.37 2.33 12.87
N PHE A 40 -15.73 1.41 12.16
CA PHE A 40 -14.27 1.28 12.14
C PHE A 40 -13.63 2.24 11.14
N ALA A 41 -13.15 3.38 11.65
CA ALA A 41 -12.37 4.36 10.89
C ALA A 41 -10.86 4.21 11.14
N THR A 42 -10.37 2.98 11.27
CA THR A 42 -8.96 2.66 11.65
C THR A 42 -7.96 2.78 10.50
N GLY A 43 -8.40 3.19 9.30
CA GLY A 43 -7.56 3.29 8.11
C GLY A 43 -7.35 1.94 7.42
N PHE A 44 -6.25 1.81 6.68
CA PHE A 44 -5.90 0.65 5.88
C PHE A 44 -4.41 0.33 5.99
N GLU A 45 -4.04 -0.93 5.80
CA GLU A 45 -2.65 -1.36 5.76
C GLU A 45 -1.98 -0.86 4.47
N THR A 46 -0.98 0.01 4.58
CA THR A 46 -0.35 0.69 3.44
C THR A 46 0.86 -0.04 2.88
N LEU A 47 1.42 -1.02 3.60
CA LEU A 47 2.71 -1.63 3.24
C LEU A 47 2.56 -3.07 2.70
N SER A 48 1.38 -3.67 2.83
CA SER A 48 1.12 -5.05 2.39
C SER A 48 0.51 -5.11 0.99
N PHE A 49 1.04 -4.32 0.05
CA PHE A 49 0.53 -4.24 -1.34
C PHE A 49 0.52 -5.60 -2.07
N LEU A 50 1.34 -6.57 -1.65
CA LEU A 50 1.42 -7.92 -2.23
C LEU A 50 1.33 -9.04 -1.18
N GLY A 51 0.81 -8.77 0.03
CA GLY A 51 0.74 -9.78 1.10
C GLY A 51 0.04 -11.08 0.69
N SER A 52 -0.92 -10.98 -0.25
CA SER A 52 -1.72 -12.09 -0.78
C SER A 52 -1.18 -12.72 -2.08
N VAL A 53 -0.21 -12.09 -2.76
CA VAL A 53 0.31 -12.57 -4.05
C VAL A 53 1.73 -13.07 -3.87
N GLN A 54 1.93 -14.37 -4.07
CA GLN A 54 3.26 -14.95 -4.12
C GLN A 54 3.86 -14.72 -5.50
N VAL A 55 4.92 -13.90 -5.56
CA VAL A 55 5.67 -13.65 -6.78
C VAL A 55 7.08 -14.21 -6.60
N GLU A 56 7.44 -15.12 -7.49
CA GLU A 56 8.78 -15.69 -7.55
C GLU A 56 9.56 -15.09 -8.72
N GLY A 57 10.73 -14.57 -8.41
CA GLY A 57 11.66 -13.98 -9.37
C GLY A 57 12.64 -15.01 -9.91
N ARG A 58 13.70 -14.50 -10.52
CA ARG A 58 14.78 -15.33 -11.06
C ARG A 58 15.49 -16.07 -9.94
N GLY A 59 15.72 -17.38 -10.12
CA GLY A 59 16.42 -18.21 -9.14
C GLY A 59 15.58 -18.63 -7.94
N GLY A 60 14.25 -18.50 -8.01
CA GLY A 60 13.33 -18.91 -6.94
C GLY A 60 13.24 -17.91 -5.79
N THR A 61 13.82 -16.72 -5.93
CA THR A 61 13.74 -15.68 -4.90
C THR A 61 12.31 -15.15 -4.80
N SER A 62 11.73 -15.17 -3.60
CA SER A 62 10.42 -14.58 -3.36
C SER A 62 10.51 -13.07 -3.28
N LEU A 63 9.52 -12.38 -3.84
CA LEU A 63 9.40 -10.93 -3.72
C LEU A 63 9.25 -10.48 -2.27
N ARG A 64 8.63 -11.33 -1.44
CA ARG A 64 8.48 -11.09 0.00
C ARG A 64 9.84 -11.02 0.70
N ASP A 65 10.77 -11.90 0.33
CA ASP A 65 12.11 -11.95 0.93
C ASP A 65 12.92 -10.71 0.54
N VAL A 66 12.81 -10.27 -0.72
CA VAL A 66 13.48 -9.06 -1.22
C VAL A 66 12.95 -7.80 -0.53
N TRP A 67 11.66 -7.76 -0.19
CA TRP A 67 11.03 -6.62 0.47
C TRP A 67 11.07 -6.65 2.00
N CYS A 68 11.61 -7.70 2.62
CA CYS A 68 11.67 -7.82 4.08
C CYS A 68 12.45 -6.68 4.74
N ASN A 69 13.45 -6.11 4.05
CA ASN A 69 14.27 -5.00 4.54
C ASN A 69 13.81 -3.63 4.03
N GLY A 70 12.69 -3.57 3.32
CA GLY A 70 12.17 -2.37 2.68
C GLY A 70 11.87 -2.61 1.20
N PRO A 71 10.69 -2.21 0.70
CA PRO A 71 10.36 -2.33 -0.71
C PRO A 71 11.13 -1.31 -1.53
N GLU A 72 12.05 -1.78 -2.38
CA GLU A 72 12.74 -0.96 -3.36
C GLU A 72 12.22 -1.25 -4.78
N ALA A 73 11.96 -0.18 -5.52
CA ALA A 73 11.58 -0.26 -6.93
C ALA A 73 12.29 0.83 -7.74
N TYR A 74 12.90 0.43 -8.85
CA TYR A 74 13.47 1.37 -9.82
C TYR A 74 12.34 2.16 -10.49
N LEU A 75 12.39 3.48 -10.32
CA LEU A 75 11.35 4.43 -10.74
C LEU A 75 9.94 4.09 -10.21
N GLY A 76 9.83 3.29 -9.15
CA GLY A 76 8.53 2.83 -8.62
C GLY A 76 7.80 1.81 -9.47
N ILE A 77 8.44 1.24 -10.50
CA ILE A 77 7.75 0.41 -11.51
C ILE A 77 8.40 -0.98 -11.67
N ASN A 78 9.72 -1.10 -11.49
CA ASN A 78 10.46 -2.34 -11.73
C ASN A 78 11.31 -2.77 -10.53
N ILE A 79 11.49 -4.07 -10.35
CA ILE A 79 12.26 -4.65 -9.24
C ILE A 79 13.36 -5.53 -9.81
N ALA A 80 14.60 -5.34 -9.35
CA ALA A 80 15.72 -6.16 -9.78
C ALA A 80 15.47 -7.63 -9.38
N GLY A 81 15.73 -8.56 -10.30
CA GLY A 81 15.47 -9.99 -10.10
C GLY A 81 14.07 -10.46 -10.54
N PHE A 82 13.15 -9.55 -10.85
CA PHE A 82 11.80 -9.86 -11.33
C PHE A 82 11.60 -9.36 -12.77
N PRO A 83 12.16 -10.05 -13.78
CA PRO A 83 12.02 -9.63 -15.18
C PRO A 83 10.55 -9.65 -15.61
N ASN A 84 10.13 -8.64 -16.39
CA ASN A 84 8.76 -8.47 -16.87
C ASN A 84 7.68 -8.28 -15.78
N LEU A 85 8.06 -8.06 -14.51
CA LEU A 85 7.13 -7.63 -13.47
C LEU A 85 7.07 -6.10 -13.45
N PHE A 86 5.91 -5.54 -13.82
CA PHE A 86 5.65 -4.10 -13.78
C PHE A 86 4.58 -3.82 -12.73
N MET A 87 4.87 -2.91 -11.81
CA MET A 87 3.92 -2.51 -10.77
C MET A 87 3.36 -1.12 -11.06
N LEU A 88 2.04 -1.06 -11.21
CA LEU A 88 1.31 0.20 -11.17
C LEU A 88 1.12 0.56 -9.70
N TYR A 89 1.65 1.71 -9.29
CA TYR A 89 1.82 2.12 -7.89
C TYR A 89 2.84 1.31 -7.08
N GLY A 90 3.90 0.82 -7.70
CA GLY A 90 5.05 0.37 -6.91
C GLY A 90 5.59 1.50 -6.05
N GLN A 91 6.09 1.15 -4.85
CA GLN A 91 6.47 2.11 -3.82
C GLN A 91 7.44 3.17 -4.37
N THR A 92 6.82 4.25 -4.79
CA THR A 92 7.34 5.60 -4.87
C THR A 92 6.58 6.34 -3.77
N PRO A 93 7.18 7.33 -3.11
CA PRO A 93 6.44 8.12 -2.13
C PRO A 93 5.17 8.62 -2.84
N ILE A 94 4.02 8.08 -2.43
CA ILE A 94 2.71 8.55 -2.83
C ILE A 94 2.59 9.92 -2.16
N LEU A 95 3.20 10.91 -2.78
CA LEU A 95 2.76 12.28 -2.64
C LEU A 95 1.40 12.28 -3.34
N ALA A 96 0.34 12.15 -2.55
CA ALA A 96 -1.07 12.23 -2.97
C ALA A 96 -1.44 13.57 -3.66
N THR A 97 -0.43 14.38 -3.98
CA THR A 97 -0.47 15.68 -4.63
C THR A 97 -0.06 15.63 -6.12
N THR A 98 0.31 14.47 -6.68
CA THR A 98 0.69 14.35 -8.11
C THR A 98 -0.22 13.35 -8.83
N PRO A 99 -0.61 13.57 -10.11
CA PRO A 99 -1.18 12.51 -10.95
C PRO A 99 -0.08 11.48 -11.31
N SER A 100 0.40 10.75 -10.31
CA SER A 100 1.43 9.70 -10.45
C SER A 100 0.89 8.50 -11.23
N LEU A 101 -0.43 8.29 -11.20
CA LEU A 101 -1.15 7.28 -11.97
C LEU A 101 -0.93 7.40 -13.48
N PRO A 102 -1.31 8.53 -14.14
CA PRO A 102 -1.01 8.71 -15.56
C PRO A 102 0.47 8.55 -15.89
N CYS A 103 1.38 9.06 -15.04
CA CYS A 103 2.82 8.98 -15.27
C CYS A 103 3.38 7.56 -15.19
N SER A 104 2.93 6.76 -14.21
CA SER A 104 3.31 5.35 -14.06
C SER A 104 2.74 4.48 -15.18
N ASN A 105 1.48 4.71 -15.56
CA ASN A 105 0.84 4.04 -16.69
C ASN A 105 1.55 4.36 -18.01
N ALA A 106 1.86 5.63 -18.27
CA ALA A 106 2.56 6.06 -19.49
C ALA A 106 3.97 5.44 -19.59
N SER A 107 4.69 5.36 -18.47
CA SER A 107 6.02 4.74 -18.42
C SER A 107 5.99 3.24 -18.70
N SER A 108 5.00 2.54 -18.14
CA SER A 108 4.77 1.10 -18.39
C SER A 108 4.39 0.85 -19.86
N VAL A 109 3.44 1.63 -20.40
CA VAL A 109 3.02 1.54 -21.81
C VAL A 109 4.15 1.91 -22.77
N MET A 110 4.99 2.90 -22.46
CA MET A 110 6.18 3.22 -23.27
C MET A 110 7.18 2.06 -23.27
N CYS A 111 7.44 1.42 -22.13
CA CYS A 111 8.29 0.23 -22.09
C CYS A 111 7.72 -0.89 -22.97
N PHE A 112 6.42 -1.17 -22.89
CA PHE A 112 5.74 -2.16 -23.75
C PHE A 112 5.75 -1.79 -25.24
N ARG A 113 5.59 -0.52 -25.60
CA ARG A 113 5.66 -0.06 -27.01
C ARG A 113 7.08 -0.13 -27.55
N ARG A 114 8.08 0.25 -26.76
CA ARG A 114 9.51 0.11 -27.08
C ARG A 114 9.93 -1.35 -27.21
N TRP A 115 9.25 -2.26 -26.49
CA TRP A 115 9.45 -3.71 -26.51
C TRP A 115 8.96 -4.41 -27.79
N ARG A 116 8.19 -3.72 -28.65
CA ARG A 116 7.65 -4.29 -29.90
C ARG A 116 8.40 -3.86 -31.18
N PRO A 117 9.75 -3.88 -31.28
CA PRO A 117 10.42 -3.78 -32.57
C PRO A 117 10.28 -5.12 -33.35
N PRO A 118 10.44 -5.09 -34.68
CA PRO A 118 10.38 -6.29 -35.52
C PRO A 118 11.60 -7.18 -35.25
N GLY A 119 11.50 -8.04 -34.23
CA GLY A 119 12.60 -8.89 -33.78
C GLY A 119 12.41 -9.55 -32.41
N GLY A 120 11.45 -9.07 -31.60
CA GLY A 120 10.97 -9.77 -30.40
C GLY A 120 12.00 -9.93 -29.29
N THR A 121 12.10 -8.93 -28.40
CA THR A 121 12.91 -9.04 -27.18
C THR A 121 12.23 -10.00 -26.19
N ARG A 122 12.85 -11.11 -25.80
CA ARG A 122 12.20 -12.09 -24.88
C ARG A 122 12.37 -11.79 -23.39
N ARG A 123 13.28 -10.88 -23.01
CA ARG A 123 13.62 -10.61 -21.60
C ARG A 123 14.03 -9.16 -21.40
N MET A 124 13.41 -8.48 -20.43
CA MET A 124 13.84 -7.16 -19.95
C MET A 124 14.10 -7.25 -18.45
N GLN A 125 15.36 -7.02 -18.06
CA GLN A 125 15.81 -7.01 -16.67
C GLN A 125 16.71 -5.78 -16.50
N LEU A 126 16.39 -4.93 -15.52
CA LEU A 126 17.33 -3.90 -15.09
C LEU A 126 18.50 -4.57 -14.37
N MET A 127 19.72 -4.26 -14.80
CA MET A 127 20.90 -4.51 -13.98
C MET A 127 20.98 -3.38 -12.96
N CYS A 128 20.84 -3.69 -11.67
CA CYS A 128 21.26 -2.78 -10.62
C CYS A 128 22.77 -2.61 -10.75
N VAL A 129 23.21 -1.46 -11.24
CA VAL A 129 24.60 -1.03 -11.12
C VAL A 129 24.73 -0.48 -9.69
N PRO A 130 25.53 -1.10 -8.80
CA PRO A 130 25.76 -0.54 -7.48
C PRO A 130 26.37 0.85 -7.62
N LYS A 131 25.94 1.79 -6.77
CA LYS A 131 26.66 3.06 -6.61
C LYS A 131 28.03 2.82 -5.98
#